data_AF-A0A382NS26-F1
#
_entry.id   AF-A0A382NS26-F1
#
_cell.length_a   1.000
_cell.length_b   1.000
_cell.length_c   1.000
_cell.angle_alpha   90.00
_cell.angle_beta   90.00
_cell.angle_gamma   90.00
#
_symmetry.space_group_name_H-M   'P 1'
#
loop_
_entity.id
_entity.type
_entity.pdbx_description
1 polymer ?
#
loop_
_entity_poly.entity_id
_entity_poly.type
_entity_poly.pdbx_seq_one_letter_code
_entity_poly.pdbx_strand_id
1 'polypeptide(L)'
;MIYIVEDSGALALDASKVHPQARCEIEFQRTLRIPDDNQEYDLPPGLGKFPLSHVDDYKDKVPESWVQHGGVFLPMYQGEAMWLNFNPRSSVSYSTGYPFAIKIATGKINAVSGEAWSNELQSGRTSTGRQDYVVIPEQPWLDGYCVAEGLIRQFVAMPLGEGYTAEEQLTGEAEHGGIQIVAYPMKREL
;
A
#
# COMPACT_ATOMS: atom_id res chain seq x y z
N MET A 1 9.48 11.90 -6.59
CA MET A 1 8.21 12.43 -7.12
C MET A 1 7.22 11.29 -7.15
N ILE A 2 5.98 11.55 -6.77
CA ILE A 2 4.90 10.56 -6.82
C ILE A 2 3.82 11.12 -7.76
N TYR A 3 3.37 10.32 -8.73
CA TYR A 3 2.36 10.72 -9.72
C TYR A 3 1.59 9.51 -10.25
N ILE A 4 0.43 9.75 -10.86
CA ILE A 4 -0.35 8.72 -11.56
C ILE A 4 0.20 8.57 -12.99
N VAL A 5 0.46 7.34 -13.42
CA VAL A 5 0.84 7.03 -14.81
C VAL A 5 -0.44 6.91 -15.64
N GLU A 6 -0.68 7.85 -16.55
CA GLU A 6 -1.94 7.96 -17.31
C GLU A 6 -2.33 6.65 -18.03
N ASP A 7 -1.38 6.02 -18.71
CA ASP A 7 -1.65 4.80 -19.51
C ASP A 7 -1.92 3.56 -18.65
N SER A 8 -1.27 3.44 -17.48
CA SER A 8 -1.34 2.24 -16.66
C SER A 8 -2.29 2.36 -15.46
N GLY A 9 -2.67 3.59 -15.09
CA GLY A 9 -3.39 3.91 -13.86
C GLY A 9 -2.59 3.62 -12.59
N ALA A 10 -1.29 3.36 -12.69
CA ALA A 10 -0.44 3.00 -11.55
C ALA A 10 0.06 4.24 -10.80
N LEU A 11 0.40 4.06 -9.53
CA LEU A 11 1.09 5.08 -8.74
C LEU A 11 2.61 4.93 -8.92
N ALA A 12 3.23 5.87 -9.62
CA ALA A 12 4.67 5.88 -9.83
C ALA A 12 5.40 6.46 -8.61
N LEU A 13 6.40 5.73 -8.14
CA LEU A 13 7.43 6.13 -7.19
C LEU A 13 8.71 6.44 -7.98
N ASP A 14 8.95 7.73 -8.28
CA ASP A 14 10.11 8.17 -9.05
C ASP A 14 11.16 8.82 -8.15
N ALA A 15 12.27 8.13 -7.95
CA ALA A 15 13.45 8.61 -7.26
C ALA A 15 14.64 8.79 -8.21
N SER A 16 14.40 9.18 -9.47
CA SER A 16 15.44 9.43 -10.48
C SER A 16 16.50 10.45 -10.06
N LYS A 17 16.17 11.33 -9.10
CA LYS A 17 17.13 12.25 -8.46
C LYS A 17 18.19 11.53 -7.60
N VAL A 18 17.88 10.34 -7.08
CA VAL A 18 18.80 9.48 -6.33
C VAL A 18 19.58 8.59 -7.29
N HIS A 19 18.91 7.93 -8.22
CA HIS A 19 19.55 7.12 -9.27
C HIS A 19 18.65 7.05 -10.51
N PRO A 20 19.17 7.13 -11.75
CA PRO A 20 18.35 7.20 -12.97
C PRO A 20 17.32 6.08 -13.14
N GLN A 21 17.64 4.88 -12.64
CA GLN A 21 16.76 3.70 -12.69
C GLN A 21 15.84 3.55 -11.46
N ALA A 22 15.93 4.42 -10.45
CA ALA A 22 15.14 4.31 -9.22
C ALA A 22 13.68 4.69 -9.46
N ARG A 23 12.94 3.74 -10.04
CA ARG A 23 11.52 3.86 -10.35
C ARG A 23 10.79 2.57 -10.03
N CYS A 24 9.66 2.69 -9.34
CA CYS A 24 8.74 1.58 -9.07
C CYS A 24 7.31 2.07 -9.28
N GLU A 25 6.43 1.22 -9.80
CA GLU A 25 5.01 1.48 -9.89
C GLU A 25 4.25 0.58 -8.92
N ILE A 26 3.21 1.12 -8.29
CA ILE A 26 2.27 0.37 -7.47
C ILE A 26 0.94 0.31 -8.22
N GLU A 27 0.43 -0.89 -8.45
CA GLU A 27 -0.89 -1.10 -9.01
C GLU A 27 -1.83 -1.65 -7.94
N PHE A 28 -2.99 -1.01 -7.81
CA PHE A 28 -4.03 -1.41 -6.87
C PHE A 28 -4.95 -2.40 -7.58
N GLN A 29 -4.81 -3.68 -7.27
CA GLN A 29 -5.48 -4.76 -7.98
C GLN A 29 -6.79 -5.12 -7.28
N ARG A 30 -7.88 -5.16 -8.03
CA ARG A 30 -9.16 -5.72 -7.60
C ARG A 30 -9.01 -7.21 -7.37
N THR A 31 -9.73 -7.73 -6.39
CA THR A 31 -9.85 -9.16 -6.19
C THR A 31 -11.17 -9.58 -5.55
N LEU A 32 -11.39 -10.90 -5.49
CA LEU A 32 -12.48 -11.50 -4.75
C LEU A 32 -12.30 -11.27 -3.25
N ARG A 33 -13.35 -10.78 -2.59
CA ARG A 33 -13.41 -10.78 -1.14
C ARG A 33 -13.59 -12.21 -0.65
N ILE A 34 -12.67 -12.63 0.21
CA ILE A 34 -12.71 -13.90 0.91
C ILE A 34 -13.73 -13.77 2.06
N PRO A 35 -14.53 -14.81 2.35
CA PRO A 35 -15.42 -14.83 3.52
C PRO A 35 -14.67 -14.65 4.84
N ASP A 36 -15.28 -13.94 5.80
CA ASP A 36 -14.77 -13.76 7.15
C ASP A 36 -15.06 -15.00 8.04
N ASP A 37 -14.70 -16.19 7.57
CA ASP A 37 -15.00 -17.48 8.23
C ASP A 37 -13.78 -18.16 8.88
N ASN A 38 -12.62 -17.49 8.84
CA ASN A 38 -11.33 -17.97 9.31
C ASN A 38 -10.87 -19.28 8.65
N GLN A 39 -11.32 -19.56 7.42
CA GLN A 39 -10.76 -20.65 6.61
C GLN A 39 -9.57 -20.15 5.76
N GLU A 40 -8.76 -21.10 5.30
CA GLU A 40 -7.68 -20.83 4.34
C GLU A 40 -8.22 -20.85 2.92
N TYR A 41 -7.76 -19.92 2.11
CA TYR A 41 -8.13 -19.78 0.70
C TYR A 41 -6.87 -19.57 -0.14
N ASP A 42 -6.95 -19.98 -1.40
CA ASP A 42 -5.88 -19.73 -2.38
C ASP A 42 -5.66 -18.22 -2.59
N LEU A 43 -4.49 -17.89 -3.16
CA LEU A 43 -4.13 -16.50 -3.43
C LEU A 43 -5.20 -15.81 -4.30
N PRO A 44 -5.62 -14.59 -3.90
CA PRO A 44 -6.68 -13.87 -4.56
C PRO A 44 -6.33 -13.54 -6.04
N PRO A 45 -7.19 -13.84 -7.02
CA PRO A 45 -6.90 -13.54 -8.42
C PRO A 45 -6.93 -12.03 -8.66
N GLY A 46 -6.11 -11.53 -9.59
CA GLY A 46 -6.25 -10.16 -10.10
C GLY A 46 -7.47 -10.03 -11.02
N LEU A 47 -8.40 -9.13 -10.69
CA LEU A 47 -9.61 -8.84 -11.47
C LEU A 47 -9.52 -7.48 -12.19
N GLY A 48 -8.30 -6.99 -12.41
CA GLY A 48 -8.02 -5.70 -13.01
C GLY A 48 -7.70 -4.61 -11.99
N LYS A 49 -7.29 -3.45 -12.50
CA LYS A 49 -6.79 -2.35 -11.67
C LYS A 49 -7.91 -1.40 -11.26
N PHE A 50 -7.83 -0.89 -10.04
CA PHE A 50 -8.60 0.28 -9.66
C PHE A 50 -8.07 1.52 -10.39
N PRO A 51 -8.94 2.40 -10.92
CA PRO A 51 -8.50 3.68 -11.44
C PRO A 51 -8.05 4.58 -10.29
N LEU A 52 -6.99 5.35 -10.51
CA LEU A 52 -6.53 6.38 -9.59
C LEU A 52 -6.94 7.77 -10.10
N SER A 53 -7.18 8.70 -9.19
CA SER A 53 -7.46 10.10 -9.51
C SER A 53 -6.80 11.02 -8.49
N HIS A 54 -6.32 12.18 -8.94
CA HIS A 54 -5.81 13.20 -8.04
C HIS A 54 -6.97 13.86 -7.30
N VAL A 55 -6.81 14.06 -5.99
CA VAL A 55 -7.77 14.84 -5.19
C VAL A 55 -7.91 16.26 -5.76
N ASP A 56 -6.82 16.83 -6.27
CA ASP A 56 -6.77 18.19 -6.82
C ASP A 56 -7.70 18.40 -8.03
N ASP A 57 -8.01 17.35 -8.79
CA ASP A 57 -8.90 17.42 -9.95
C ASP A 57 -10.40 17.44 -9.56
N TYR A 58 -10.70 17.16 -8.28
CA TYR A 58 -12.05 16.97 -7.76
C TYR A 58 -12.33 17.79 -6.49
N LYS A 59 -11.61 18.90 -6.27
CA LYS A 59 -11.71 19.73 -5.04
C LYS A 59 -13.13 20.08 -4.62
N ASP A 60 -14.03 20.33 -5.58
CA ASP A 60 -15.42 20.72 -5.32
C ASP A 60 -16.36 19.53 -5.09
N LYS A 61 -15.86 18.28 -5.17
CA LYS A 61 -16.65 17.04 -5.13
C LYS A 61 -16.20 16.05 -4.05
N VAL A 62 -15.07 16.32 -3.41
CA VAL A 62 -14.49 15.47 -2.35
C VAL A 62 -14.59 16.16 -1.00
N PRO A 63 -14.53 15.42 0.13
CA PRO A 63 -14.52 16.02 1.45
C PRO A 63 -13.42 17.07 1.63
N GLU A 64 -13.68 18.14 2.37
CA GLU A 64 -12.69 19.20 2.63
C GLU A 64 -11.41 18.66 3.26
N SER A 65 -11.53 17.66 4.14
CA SER A 65 -10.38 16.98 4.75
C SER A 65 -9.43 16.37 3.71
N TRP A 66 -9.96 15.83 2.60
CA TRP A 66 -9.14 15.29 1.52
C TRP A 66 -8.36 16.38 0.81
N VAL A 67 -8.99 17.53 0.58
CA VAL A 67 -8.34 18.70 -0.03
C VAL A 67 -7.20 19.21 0.86
N GLN A 68 -7.37 19.19 2.18
CA GLN A 68 -6.36 19.67 3.13
C GLN A 68 -5.09 18.82 3.14
N HIS A 69 -5.20 17.48 3.09
CA HIS A 69 -4.03 16.60 3.08
C HIS A 69 -3.54 16.21 1.67
N GLY A 70 -4.39 16.36 0.65
CA GLY A 70 -4.09 16.06 -0.75
C GLY A 70 -3.89 14.57 -1.05
N GLY A 71 -3.25 14.27 -2.18
CA GLY A 71 -2.92 12.91 -2.59
C GLY A 71 -3.78 12.39 -3.74
N VAL A 72 -3.99 11.08 -3.74
CA VAL A 72 -4.77 10.35 -4.75
C VAL A 72 -5.86 9.55 -4.07
N PHE A 73 -6.94 9.30 -4.80
CA PHE A 73 -8.00 8.40 -4.36
C PHE A 73 -8.31 7.38 -5.45
N LEU A 74 -8.95 6.29 -5.04
CA LEU A 74 -9.46 5.24 -5.91
C LEU A 74 -10.89 4.91 -5.50
N PRO A 75 -11.83 4.73 -6.45
CA PRO A 75 -13.21 4.38 -6.15
C PRO A 75 -13.32 2.88 -5.87
N MET A 76 -13.80 2.53 -4.70
CA MET A 76 -13.97 1.15 -4.23
C MET A 76 -15.28 1.05 -3.45
N TYR A 77 -16.13 0.08 -3.80
CA TYR A 77 -17.38 -0.18 -3.09
C TYR A 77 -17.11 -0.81 -1.73
N GLN A 78 -17.98 -0.53 -0.76
CA GLN A 78 -17.92 -1.18 0.54
C GLN A 78 -17.96 -2.71 0.39
N GLY A 79 -17.01 -3.40 1.00
CA GLY A 79 -16.84 -4.84 0.91
C GLY A 79 -16.08 -5.34 -0.32
N GLU A 80 -15.62 -4.49 -1.23
CA GLU A 80 -14.62 -4.92 -2.20
C GLU A 80 -13.29 -5.21 -1.50
N ALA A 81 -12.46 -6.05 -2.13
CA ALA A 81 -11.12 -6.37 -1.67
C ALA A 81 -10.07 -5.97 -2.72
N MET A 82 -8.86 -5.67 -2.25
CA MET A 82 -7.72 -5.34 -3.10
C MET A 82 -6.42 -5.95 -2.58
N TRP A 83 -5.43 -6.00 -3.47
CA TRP A 83 -4.03 -6.25 -3.14
C TRP A 83 -3.14 -5.27 -3.91
N LEU A 84 -1.88 -5.15 -3.48
CA LEU A 84 -0.90 -4.24 -4.11
C LEU A 84 0.09 -5.05 -4.94
N ASN A 85 0.18 -4.74 -6.23
CA ASN A 85 1.22 -5.25 -7.10
C ASN A 85 2.36 -4.23 -7.22
N PHE A 86 3.59 -4.65 -7.00
CA PHE A 86 4.77 -3.80 -7.17
C PHE A 86 5.42 -4.10 -8.51
N ASN A 87 5.81 -3.06 -9.25
CA ASN A 87 6.44 -3.18 -10.55
C ASN A 87 7.64 -2.24 -10.63
N PRO A 88 8.84 -2.68 -10.20
CA PRO A 88 10.06 -1.92 -10.37
C PRO A 88 10.40 -1.87 -11.86
N ARG A 89 10.48 -0.66 -12.40
CA ARG A 89 10.78 -0.50 -13.82
C ARG A 89 12.19 -0.98 -14.11
N SER A 90 12.30 -2.00 -14.95
CA SER A 90 13.56 -2.52 -15.48
C SER A 90 13.43 -2.79 -16.98
N SER A 91 14.52 -2.57 -17.71
CA SER A 91 14.60 -2.89 -19.14
C SER A 91 14.92 -4.36 -19.42
N VAL A 92 15.24 -5.14 -18.39
CA VAL A 92 15.71 -6.54 -18.53
C VAL A 92 14.73 -7.52 -17.91
N SER A 93 14.47 -7.40 -16.61
CA SER A 93 13.57 -8.27 -15.87
C SER A 93 13.07 -7.60 -14.59
N TYR A 94 11.96 -8.09 -14.06
CA TYR A 94 11.45 -7.68 -12.74
C TYR A 94 12.54 -7.79 -11.64
N SER A 95 13.28 -8.90 -11.61
CA SER A 95 14.34 -9.16 -10.62
C SER A 95 15.55 -8.23 -10.71
N THR A 96 15.70 -7.47 -11.79
CA THR A 96 16.77 -6.48 -11.98
C THR A 96 16.29 -5.04 -11.77
N GLY A 97 15.04 -4.89 -11.35
CA GLY A 97 14.44 -3.63 -10.93
C GLY A 97 15.25 -2.94 -9.83
N TYR A 98 15.22 -1.61 -9.83
CA TYR A 98 15.93 -0.85 -8.81
C TYR A 98 15.33 -1.12 -7.42
N PRO A 99 16.15 -1.35 -6.39
CA PRO A 99 15.64 -1.80 -5.10
C PRO A 99 14.97 -0.66 -4.31
N PHE A 100 13.85 -0.98 -3.67
CA PHE A 100 13.12 -0.07 -2.78
C PHE A 100 12.73 -0.79 -1.50
N ALA A 101 12.79 -0.07 -0.37
CA ALA A 101 12.02 -0.41 0.81
C ALA A 101 10.73 0.42 0.78
N ILE A 102 9.56 -0.22 0.83
CA ILE A 102 8.26 0.46 0.77
C ILE A 102 7.49 0.15 2.05
N LYS A 103 7.06 1.20 2.76
CA LYS A 103 6.14 1.06 3.90
C LYS A 103 4.72 1.34 3.43
N ILE A 104 3.81 0.48 3.87
CA ILE A 104 2.38 0.57 3.60
C ILE A 104 1.65 0.55 4.94
N ALA A 105 0.71 1.47 5.12
CA ALA A 105 -0.19 1.51 6.26
C ALA A 105 -1.62 1.74 5.80
N THR A 106 -2.59 1.39 6.64
CA THR A 106 -3.97 1.84 6.52
C THR A 106 -4.40 2.48 7.82
N GLY A 107 -5.03 3.66 7.75
CA GLY A 107 -5.37 4.43 8.94
C GLY A 107 -4.19 4.63 9.90
N LYS A 108 -2.99 4.88 9.36
CA LYS A 108 -1.73 5.01 10.10
C LYS A 108 -1.31 3.79 10.92
N ILE A 109 -1.86 2.61 10.63
CA ILE A 109 -1.35 1.32 11.12
C ILE A 109 -0.56 0.63 10.01
N ASN A 110 0.70 0.30 10.29
CA ASN A 110 1.57 -0.39 9.35
C ASN A 110 1.05 -1.79 9.01
N ALA A 111 0.85 -2.07 7.72
CA ALA A 111 0.25 -3.33 7.26
C ALA A 111 1.16 -4.56 7.40
N VAL A 112 2.46 -4.36 7.62
CA VAL A 112 3.46 -5.44 7.77
C VAL A 112 3.73 -5.76 9.23
N SER A 113 3.84 -4.74 10.08
CA SER A 113 4.21 -4.90 11.49
C SER A 113 3.03 -4.81 12.46
N GLY A 114 1.92 -4.17 12.07
CA GLY A 114 0.79 -3.86 12.95
C GLY A 114 1.04 -2.69 13.90
N GLU A 115 2.21 -2.04 13.82
CA GLU A 115 2.60 -0.92 14.69
C GLU A 115 2.11 0.42 14.12
N ALA A 116 2.09 1.45 14.98
CA ALA A 116 1.77 2.81 14.58
C ALA A 116 2.74 3.35 13.51
N TRP A 117 2.22 4.18 12.60
CA TRP A 117 2.99 4.75 11.50
C TRP A 117 4.15 5.61 11.98
N SER A 118 5.30 5.38 11.35
CA SER A 118 6.49 6.22 11.45
C SER A 118 7.13 6.33 10.06
N ASN A 119 7.80 7.45 9.78
CA ASN A 119 8.54 7.63 8.53
C ASN A 119 9.95 7.03 8.61
N GLU A 120 10.37 6.47 9.74
CA GLU A 120 11.67 5.83 9.87
C GLU A 120 11.55 4.36 9.47
N LEU A 121 12.52 3.83 8.73
CA LEU A 121 12.61 2.39 8.48
C LEU A 121 13.00 1.69 9.77
N GLN A 122 12.18 0.75 10.22
CA GLN A 122 12.51 -0.08 11.37
C GLN A 122 13.11 -1.39 10.84
N SER A 123 14.44 -1.44 10.74
CA SER A 123 15.14 -2.70 10.56
C SER A 123 15.09 -3.45 11.89
N GLY A 124 14.49 -4.64 11.93
CA GLY A 124 14.21 -5.42 13.14
C GLY A 124 15.26 -5.27 14.24
N ARG A 125 14.97 -4.35 15.18
CA ARG A 125 15.68 -4.06 16.44
C ARG A 125 14.94 -2.98 17.26
N THR A 126 13.61 -2.88 17.11
CA THR A 126 12.74 -2.22 18.09
C THR A 126 12.47 -3.17 19.26
N SER A 127 11.73 -2.73 20.27
CA SER A 127 11.31 -3.56 21.42
C SER A 127 10.53 -4.83 21.02
N THR A 128 10.01 -4.93 19.80
CA THR A 128 9.32 -6.12 19.23
C THR A 128 10.08 -6.80 18.08
N GLY A 129 11.10 -6.16 17.50
CA GLY A 129 12.03 -6.79 16.54
C GLY A 129 11.51 -7.02 15.11
N ARG A 130 10.36 -6.47 14.70
CA ARG A 130 9.74 -6.77 13.39
C ARG A 130 10.07 -5.71 12.32
N GLN A 131 10.37 -6.17 11.12
CA GLN A 131 10.48 -5.35 9.90
C GLN A 131 9.12 -4.72 9.56
N ASP A 132 9.09 -3.48 9.08
CA ASP A 132 7.86 -2.71 8.82
C ASP A 132 7.72 -2.21 7.36
N TYR A 133 8.46 -2.83 6.45
CA TYR A 133 8.47 -2.52 5.02
C TYR A 133 8.53 -3.80 4.18
N VAL A 134 8.16 -3.68 2.91
CA VAL A 134 8.42 -4.68 1.87
C VAL A 134 9.68 -4.31 1.09
N VAL A 135 10.42 -5.31 0.62
CA VAL A 135 11.65 -5.12 -0.16
C VAL A 135 11.38 -5.45 -1.62
N ILE A 136 11.56 -4.47 -2.50
CA ILE A 136 11.44 -4.64 -3.95
C ILE A 136 12.85 -4.84 -4.53
N PRO A 137 13.07 -5.76 -5.49
CA PRO A 137 12.10 -6.63 -6.14
C PRO A 137 11.72 -7.91 -5.38
N GLU A 138 12.38 -8.25 -4.27
CA GLU A 138 12.23 -9.55 -3.59
C GLU A 138 10.78 -9.91 -3.21
N GLN A 139 9.96 -8.92 -2.90
CA GLN A 139 8.54 -9.05 -2.60
C GLN A 139 7.68 -8.35 -3.68
N PRO A 140 7.16 -9.09 -4.67
CA PRO A 140 6.40 -8.54 -5.79
C PRO A 140 5.01 -8.03 -5.47
N TRP A 141 4.43 -8.43 -4.34
CA TRP A 141 3.08 -7.98 -3.97
C TRP A 141 2.86 -7.93 -2.47
N LEU A 142 1.75 -7.32 -2.07
CA LEU A 142 1.22 -7.34 -0.71
C LEU A 142 -0.29 -7.66 -0.77
N ASP A 143 -0.65 -8.88 -0.36
CA ASP A 143 -2.03 -9.39 -0.42
C ASP A 143 -2.95 -8.79 0.64
N GLY A 144 -2.37 -8.27 1.71
CA GLY A 144 -3.12 -7.78 2.86
C GLY A 144 -2.25 -7.49 4.08
N TYR A 145 -2.89 -7.38 5.24
CA TYR A 145 -2.24 -7.23 6.55
C TYR A 145 -1.56 -8.52 6.96
N CYS A 146 -0.30 -8.46 7.38
CA CYS A 146 0.37 -9.57 8.04
C CYS A 146 -0.15 -9.71 9.47
N VAL A 147 -0.88 -10.78 9.75
CA VAL A 147 -1.43 -11.05 11.10
C VAL A 147 -0.62 -12.11 11.85
N ALA A 148 -0.03 -13.06 11.12
CA ALA A 148 0.93 -14.04 11.61
C ALA A 148 1.81 -14.54 10.45
N GLU A 149 2.84 -15.33 10.75
CA GLU A 149 3.64 -15.97 9.71
C GLU A 149 2.75 -16.85 8.82
N GLY A 150 2.77 -16.60 7.51
CA GLY A 150 1.94 -17.32 6.54
C GLY A 150 0.45 -16.96 6.56
N LEU A 151 0.01 -16.02 7.40
CA LEU A 151 -1.40 -15.65 7.53
C LEU A 151 -1.60 -14.15 7.30
N ILE A 152 -2.49 -13.82 6.37
CA ILE A 152 -2.85 -12.45 6.04
C ILE A 152 -4.35 -12.19 6.16
N ARG A 153 -4.75 -10.92 6.26
CA ARG A 153 -6.13 -10.45 6.09
C ARG A 153 -6.20 -9.45 4.94
N GLN A 154 -7.19 -9.57 4.06
CA GLN A 154 -7.29 -8.73 2.86
C GLN A 154 -7.48 -7.24 3.19
N PHE A 155 -7.01 -6.38 2.29
CA PHE A 155 -7.45 -4.98 2.29
C PHE A 155 -8.88 -4.90 1.77
N VAL A 156 -9.83 -4.72 2.69
CA VAL A 156 -11.26 -4.58 2.37
C VAL A 156 -11.70 -3.15 2.63
N ALA A 157 -12.46 -2.57 1.70
CA ALA A 157 -13.05 -1.26 1.90
C ALA A 157 -14.20 -1.36 2.93
N MET A 158 -14.01 -0.75 4.09
CA MET A 158 -14.99 -0.72 5.18
C MET A 158 -15.32 0.72 5.57
N PRO A 159 -16.55 0.99 6.06
CA PRO A 159 -16.89 2.30 6.59
C PRO A 159 -16.02 2.66 7.80
N LEU A 160 -15.55 3.90 7.84
CA LEU A 160 -14.85 4.48 8.98
C LEU A 160 -15.87 4.86 10.07
N GLY A 161 -15.58 4.55 11.33
CA GLY A 161 -16.46 4.85 12.47
C GLY A 161 -17.35 3.67 12.93
N GLU A 162 -17.21 2.51 12.29
CA GLU A 162 -18.01 1.31 12.57
C GLU A 162 -17.17 0.20 13.26
N GLY A 163 -15.92 0.49 13.64
CA GLY A 163 -15.03 -0.43 14.36
C GLY A 163 -14.36 -1.50 13.50
N TYR A 164 -14.48 -1.42 12.17
CA TYR A 164 -13.97 -2.44 11.26
C TYR A 164 -12.53 -2.22 10.82
N THR A 165 -12.05 -0.97 10.80
CA THR A 165 -10.74 -0.66 10.22
C THR A 165 -9.60 -1.13 11.13
N ALA A 166 -8.41 -1.32 10.55
CA ALA A 166 -7.22 -1.67 11.33
C ALA A 166 -6.88 -0.61 12.38
N GLU A 167 -7.07 0.68 12.04
CA GLU A 167 -6.96 1.81 12.95
C GLU A 167 -7.87 1.61 14.16
N GLU A 168 -9.18 1.49 13.95
CA GLU A 168 -10.16 1.37 15.03
C GLU A 168 -9.92 0.15 15.92
N GLN A 169 -9.56 -1.00 15.33
CA GLN A 169 -9.33 -2.23 16.10
C GLN A 169 -8.08 -2.16 16.98
N LEU A 170 -7.09 -1.33 16.63
CA LEU A 170 -5.80 -1.27 17.32
C LEU A 170 -5.65 -0.01 18.19
N THR A 171 -6.30 1.10 17.83
CA THR A 171 -6.20 2.37 18.54
C THR A 171 -7.49 2.77 19.24
N GLY A 172 -8.65 2.26 18.77
CA GLY A 172 -9.97 2.73 19.21
C GLY A 172 -10.43 4.03 18.53
N GLU A 173 -9.65 4.58 17.61
CA GLU A 173 -9.91 5.84 16.91
C GLU A 173 -10.24 5.62 15.43
N ALA A 174 -10.95 6.58 14.83
CA ALA A 174 -11.38 6.55 13.43
C ALA A 174 -11.00 7.86 12.73
N GLU A 175 -9.73 8.25 12.82
CA GLU A 175 -9.27 9.59 12.43
C GLU A 175 -8.79 9.64 10.97
N HIS A 176 -8.02 8.64 10.55
CA HIS A 176 -7.22 8.74 9.33
C HIS A 176 -7.80 7.98 8.15
N GLY A 177 -8.16 6.70 8.33
CA GLY A 177 -8.53 5.81 7.25
C GLY A 177 -7.50 5.76 6.10
N GLY A 178 -7.96 5.35 4.91
CA GLY A 178 -7.16 5.36 3.68
C GLY A 178 -5.90 4.49 3.73
N ILE A 179 -5.02 4.66 2.73
CA ILE A 179 -3.72 3.98 2.64
C ILE A 179 -2.62 5.03 2.69
N GLN A 180 -1.58 4.81 3.49
CA GLN A 180 -0.38 5.63 3.51
C GLN A 180 0.79 4.83 2.96
N ILE A 181 1.56 5.48 2.06
CA ILE A 181 2.69 4.86 1.38
C ILE A 181 3.89 5.79 1.49
N VAL A 182 5.04 5.23 1.84
CA VAL A 182 6.34 5.89 1.67
C VAL A 182 7.34 4.90 1.12
N ALA A 183 8.21 5.37 0.22
CA ALA A 183 9.17 4.53 -0.48
C ALA A 183 10.58 5.11 -0.34
N TYR A 184 11.53 4.23 -0.05
CA TYR A 184 12.93 4.54 0.13
C TYR A 184 13.74 3.83 -0.95
N PRO A 185 14.32 4.55 -1.93
CA PRO A 185 15.24 3.94 -2.89
C PRO A 185 16.46 3.42 -2.11
N MET A 186 16.78 2.15 -2.29
CA MET A 186 17.94 1.53 -1.64
C MET A 186 19.21 1.78 -2.45
N LYS A 187 20.38 1.63 -1.84
CA LYS A 187 21.64 1.65 -2.60
C LYS A 187 21.72 0.40 -3.47
N ARG A 188 22.07 0.57 -4.75
CA ARG A 188 22.25 -0.53 -5.70
C ARG A 188 23.55 -1.31 -5.47
N GLU A 189 24.51 -0.68 -4.79
CA GLU A 189 25.82 -1.24 -4.41
C GLU A 189 26.06 -0.91 -2.93
N LEU A 190 26.64 -1.86 -2.18
CA LEU A 190 27.17 -1.61 -0.84
C LEU A 190 28.55 -0.96 -0.93
#